data_AF-A0A9E5ULN8-F1
#
_entry.id   AF-A0A9E5ULN8-F1
#
_cell.length_a   1.000
_cell.length_b   1.000
_cell.length_c   1.000
_cell.angle_alpha   90.00
_cell.angle_beta   90.00
_cell.angle_gamma   90.00
#
_symmetry.space_group_name_H-M   'P 1'
#
loop_
_entity.id
_entity.type
_entity.pdbx_description
1 polymer ?
#
loop_
_entity_poly.entity_id
_entity_poly.type
_entity_poly.pdbx_seq_one_letter_code
_entity_poly.pdbx_strand_id
1 'polypeptide(L)' 'MVLEPKQLVLREMTPNDVDDLLEVLSNPEAMQFYPQPFDRAMTEAWI' A
#
# COMPACT_ATOMS: atom_id res chain seq x y z
N MET A 1 -11.20 9.47 -8.48
CA MET A 1 -10.99 10.87 -8.01
C MET A 1 -9.50 11.09 -7.77
N VAL A 2 -8.95 12.27 -8.11
CA VAL A 2 -7.52 12.58 -7.93
C VAL A 2 -7.37 13.87 -7.11
N LEU A 3 -6.49 13.88 -6.11
CA LEU A 3 -6.16 15.06 -5.29
C LEU A 3 -4.69 15.43 -5.49
N GLU A 4 -4.40 16.72 -5.66
CA GLU A 4 -3.06 17.21 -6.02
C GLU A 4 -2.52 18.23 -5.00
N PRO A 5 -2.01 17.80 -3.82
CA PRO A 5 -1.19 18.65 -2.97
C PRO A 5 0.12 19.06 -3.67
N LYS A 6 0.80 20.09 -3.15
CA LYS A 6 1.92 20.79 -3.81
C LYS A 6 3.07 19.93 -4.35
N GLN A 7 3.24 18.69 -3.89
CA GLN A 7 4.36 17.82 -4.27
C GLN A 7 3.95 16.36 -4.51
N LEU A 8 2.66 16.03 -4.39
CA LEU A 8 2.18 14.64 -4.47
C LEU A 8 0.83 14.60 -5.18
N VAL A 9 0.55 13.46 -5.80
CA VAL A 9 -0.76 13.15 -6.39
C VAL A 9 -1.33 11.94 -5.66
N LEU A 10 -2.53 12.10 -5.12
CA LEU A 10 -3.31 11.00 -4.56
C LEU A 10 -4.30 10.55 -5.63
N ARG A 11 -4.26 9.27 -5.98
CA ARG A 11 -5.16 8.64 -6.94
C ARG A 11 -5.75 7.36 -6.36
N GLU A 12 -6.81 6.86 -6.97
CA GLU A 12 -7.32 5.52 -6.67
C GLU A 12 -6.25 4.46 -6.97
N MET A 13 -6.14 3.49 -6.07
CA MET A 13 -5.28 2.32 -6.25
C MET A 13 -5.87 1.43 -7.34
N THR A 14 -4.98 0.73 -8.04
CA THR A 14 -5.33 -0.25 -9.06
C THR A 14 -4.55 -1.53 -8.78
N PRO A 15 -4.96 -2.69 -9.33
CA PRO A 15 -4.22 -3.94 -9.14
C PRO A 15 -2.74 -3.88 -9.57
N ASN A 16 -2.37 -2.93 -10.43
CA ASN A 16 -0.98 -2.72 -10.85
C ASN A 16 -0.08 -2.13 -9.75
N ASP A 17 -0.67 -1.62 -8.65
CA ASP A 17 0.07 -1.01 -7.54
C ASP A 17 0.47 -2.03 -6.46
N VAL A 18 0.12 -3.31 -6.66
CA VAL A 18 0.32 -4.37 -5.67
C VAL A 18 1.78 -4.53 -5.28
N ASP A 19 2.71 -4.43 -6.22
CA ASP A 19 4.13 -4.67 -5.94
C ASP A 19 4.72 -3.54 -5.10
N ASP A 20 4.42 -2.28 -5.44
CA ASP A 20 4.86 -1.11 -4.69
C ASP A 20 4.23 -1.07 -3.29
N LEU A 21 2.94 -1.43 -3.18
CA LEU A 21 2.25 -1.46 -1.90
C LEU A 21 2.76 -2.62 -1.01
N LEU A 22 3.06 -3.77 -1.61
CA LEU A 22 3.60 -4.93 -0.90
C LEU A 22 4.97 -4.65 -0.30
N GLU A 23 5.84 -3.86 -0.95
CA GLU A 23 7.15 -3.46 -0.41
C GLU A 23 7.01 -2.80 0.97
N VAL A 24 6.00 -1.94 1.13
CA VAL A 24 5.73 -1.26 2.41
C VAL A 24 4.99 -2.18 3.38
N LEU A 25 3.91 -2.83 2.94
CA LEU A 25 3.03 -3.59 3.83
C LEU A 25 3.62 -4.94 4.27
N SER A 26 4.62 -5.48 3.59
CA SER A 26 5.36 -6.67 4.04
C SER A 26 6.52 -6.35 4.98
N ASN A 27 6.89 -5.06 5.12
CA ASN A 27 8.01 -4.65 5.95
C ASN A 27 7.64 -4.74 7.45
N PRO A 28 8.34 -5.57 8.26
CA PRO A 28 8.01 -5.74 9.68
C PRO A 28 8.22 -4.48 10.54
N GLU A 29 9.16 -3.60 10.17
CA GLU A 29 9.40 -2.34 10.87
C GLU A 29 8.26 -1.34 10.59
N ALA A 30 7.86 -1.20 9.33
CA ALA A 30 6.74 -0.35 8.94
C ALA A 30 5.41 -0.83 9.58
N MET A 31 5.26 -2.15 9.73
CA MET A 31 4.05 -2.80 10.25
C MET A 31 4.11 -3.13 11.74
N GLN A 32 5.10 -2.64 12.49
CA GLN A 32 5.33 -3.01 13.90
C GLN A 32 4.14 -2.73 14.84
N PHE A 33 3.26 -1.79 14.46
CA PHE A 33 2.04 -1.43 15.22
C PHE A 33 0.76 -2.08 14.67
N TYR A 34 0.86 -2.83 13.57
CA TYR A 34 -0.24 -3.58 12.99
C TYR A 34 -0.21 -5.05 13.45
N PRO A 35 -1.34 -5.78 13.38
CA PRO A 35 -1.40 -7.15 13.87
C PRO A 35 -0.37 -8.09 13.25
N GLN A 36 -0.04 -7.88 11.96
CA GLN A 36 1.00 -8.60 11.24
C GLN A 36 1.37 -7.85 9.94
N PRO A 37 2.60 -8.03 9.42
CA PRO A 37 2.94 -7.66 8.05
C PRO A 37 2.08 -8.44 7.05
N PHE A 38 1.80 -7.82 5.91
CA PHE A 38 0.97 -8.41 4.87
C PHE A 38 1.80 -9.32 3.96
N ASP A 39 1.16 -10.38 3.48
CA ASP A 39 1.63 -11.12 2.30
C ASP A 39 0.97 -10.56 1.03
N ARG A 40 1.35 -11.11 -0.14
CA ARG A 40 0.80 -10.68 -1.42
C ARG A 40 -0.72 -10.79 -1.49
N ALA A 41 -1.31 -11.87 -1.00
CA ALA A 41 -2.76 -12.08 -1.10
C ALA A 41 -3.52 -11.07 -0.25
N MET A 42 -2.99 -10.74 0.93
CA MET A 42 -3.53 -9.68 1.78
C MET A 42 -3.41 -8.30 1.12
N THR A 43 -2.29 -8.00 0.46
CA THR A 43 -2.10 -6.73 -0.27
C THR A 43 -3.03 -6.62 -1.48
N GLU A 44 -3.21 -7.70 -2.26
CA GLU A 44 -4.16 -7.74 -3.38
C GLU A 44 -5.60 -7.52 -2.91
N ALA A 45 -5.99 -8.08 -1.76
CA ALA A 45 -7.32 -7.90 -1.18
C ALA A 45 -7.56 -6.51 -0.58
N TRP A 46 -6.50 -5.74 -0.32
CA TRP A 46 -6.58 -4.37 0.20
C TRP A 46 -6.83 -3.33 -0.91
N ILE A 47 -6.36 -3.63 -2.13
CA ILE A 47 -6.52 -2.79 -3.33
C ILE A 47 -7.93 -2.93 -3.89
#